data_AF-A0A1F9GRT4-F1
#
_entry.id   AF-A0A1F9GRT4-F1
#
_cell.length_a   1.000
_cell.length_b   1.000
_cell.length_c   1.000
_cell.angle_alpha   90.00
_cell.angle_beta   90.00
_cell.angle_gamma   90.00
#
_symmetry.space_group_name_H-M   'P 1'
#
loop_
_entity.id
_entity.type
_entity.pdbx_description
1 polymer ?
#
loop_
_entity_poly.entity_id
_entity_poly.type
_entity_poly.pdbx_seq_one_letter_code
_entity_poly.pdbx_strand_id
1 'polypeptide(L)'
;MIRKLLLRTNFIFILLISLLIIIFQSTFLNLLFKGFRPDLILIVIVYLSFHRYLVEGALLSLIIGWFVESLSGAPHGMIMTVYLWIFLIAKMVGIAVFLTRTVGTLLVVFLMSLLQNLLVWGITYLFFPANISFEAVAGEWIPTVVLQLIITPLVFGLFSSLDKLFGKESPSKITGVLGAPILAR
;
A
#
# COMPACT_ATOMS: atom_id res chain seq x y z
N MET A 1 -13.17 5.91 25.16
CA MET A 1 -12.11 6.67 24.45
C MET A 1 -11.80 6.09 23.06
N ILE A 2 -11.57 4.77 22.94
CA ILE A 2 -11.21 4.07 21.69
C ILE A 2 -12.26 4.21 20.57
N ARG A 3 -13.56 4.11 20.87
CA ARG A 3 -14.64 4.25 19.85
C ARG A 3 -14.67 5.65 19.20
N LYS A 4 -14.44 6.71 19.99
CA LYS A 4 -14.33 8.09 19.47
C LYS A 4 -13.06 8.28 18.65
N LEU A 5 -11.96 7.64 19.04
CA LEU A 5 -10.72 7.64 18.28
C LEU A 5 -10.93 6.95 16.92
N LEU A 6 -11.45 5.72 16.90
CA LEU A 6 -11.70 4.92 15.69
C LEU A 6 -12.69 5.58 14.71
N LEU A 7 -13.74 6.25 15.22
CA LEU A 7 -14.68 7.01 14.39
C LEU A 7 -14.03 8.27 13.81
N ARG A 8 -13.20 8.97 14.59
CA ARG A 8 -12.43 10.13 14.13
C ARG A 8 -11.33 9.75 13.13
N THR A 9 -10.82 8.51 13.20
CA THR A 9 -9.80 7.98 12.27
C THR A 9 -10.36 7.13 11.12
N ASN A 10 -11.68 7.07 10.90
CA ASN A 10 -12.34 6.29 9.82
C ASN A 10 -11.79 4.87 9.58
N PHE A 11 -11.22 4.24 10.62
CA PHE A 11 -10.42 3.02 10.55
C PHE A 11 -11.19 1.83 9.96
N ILE A 12 -12.41 1.61 10.48
CA ILE A 12 -13.26 0.49 10.08
C ILE A 12 -13.67 0.61 8.60
N PHE A 13 -13.95 1.82 8.12
CA PHE A 13 -14.33 2.05 6.73
C PHE A 13 -13.19 1.77 5.77
N ILE A 14 -11.97 2.19 6.09
CA ILE A 14 -10.78 1.85 5.30
C ILE A 14 -10.63 0.35 5.21
N LEU A 15 -10.75 -0.35 6.34
CA LEU A 15 -10.61 -1.80 6.41
C LEU A 15 -11.68 -2.50 5.56
N LEU A 16 -12.94 -2.07 5.66
CA LEU A 16 -14.03 -2.62 4.85
C LEU A 16 -13.82 -2.39 3.34
N ILE A 17 -13.44 -1.18 2.94
CA ILE A 17 -13.16 -0.88 1.53
C ILE A 17 -11.94 -1.64 1.04
N SER A 18 -10.90 -1.78 1.86
CA SER A 18 -9.73 -2.60 1.54
C SER A 18 -10.13 -4.05 1.34
N LEU A 19 -10.99 -4.61 2.20
CA LEU A 19 -11.50 -5.97 2.05
C LEU A 19 -12.29 -6.15 0.74
N LEU A 20 -13.14 -5.18 0.38
CA LEU A 20 -13.84 -5.19 -0.91
C LEU A 20 -12.84 -5.15 -2.09
N ILE A 21 -11.76 -4.36 -1.98
CA ILE A 21 -10.69 -4.34 -2.99
C ILE A 21 -9.99 -5.71 -3.06
N ILE A 22 -9.73 -6.38 -1.92
CA ILE A 22 -9.15 -7.73 -1.90
C ILE A 22 -10.04 -8.73 -2.65
N ILE A 23 -11.35 -8.68 -2.41
CA ILE A 23 -12.31 -9.57 -3.08
C ILE A 23 -12.38 -9.25 -4.58
N PHE A 24 -12.41 -7.96 -4.93
CA PHE A 24 -12.44 -7.52 -6.33
C PHE A 24 -11.18 -7.94 -7.10
N GLN A 25 -9.99 -7.78 -6.51
CA GLN A 25 -8.75 -8.19 -7.17
C GLN A 25 -8.63 -9.72 -7.30
N SER A 26 -9.07 -10.48 -6.29
CA SER A 26 -8.94 -11.94 -6.29
C SER A 26 -9.91 -12.63 -7.26
N THR A 27 -11.05 -12.00 -7.52
CA THR A 27 -12.10 -12.51 -8.44
C THR A 27 -11.95 -11.95 -9.85
N PHE A 28 -12.03 -10.63 -10.00
CA PHE A 28 -12.20 -9.99 -11.30
C PHE A 28 -10.87 -9.77 -12.03
N LEU A 29 -9.89 -9.17 -11.33
CA LEU A 29 -8.58 -8.88 -11.95
C LEU A 29 -7.80 -10.17 -12.22
N ASN A 30 -7.93 -11.15 -11.36
CA ASN A 30 -7.39 -12.48 -11.57
C ASN A 30 -7.92 -13.13 -12.87
N LEU A 31 -9.23 -13.03 -13.10
CA LEU A 31 -9.87 -13.58 -14.32
C LEU A 31 -9.43 -12.84 -15.59
N LEU A 32 -9.34 -11.51 -15.53
CA LEU A 32 -9.02 -10.66 -16.69
C LEU A 32 -7.56 -10.73 -17.11
N PHE A 33 -6.64 -10.68 -16.15
CA PHE A 33 -5.23 -10.45 -16.45
C PHE A 33 -4.36 -11.72 -16.39
N LYS A 34 -4.89 -12.84 -15.88
CA LYS A 34 -4.35 -14.22 -15.78
C LYS A 34 -2.88 -14.36 -15.31
N GLY A 35 -1.91 -13.68 -15.94
CA GLY A 35 -0.51 -13.52 -15.52
C GLY A 35 -0.12 -12.13 -14.97
N PHE A 36 -0.69 -11.02 -15.46
CA PHE A 36 -0.30 -9.66 -15.02
C PHE A 36 -1.25 -9.10 -13.96
N ARG A 37 -1.22 -9.64 -12.74
CA ARG A 37 -2.13 -9.22 -11.67
C ARG A 37 -1.62 -7.96 -10.97
N PRO A 38 -2.26 -6.79 -11.12
CA PRO A 38 -1.86 -5.61 -10.36
C PRO A 38 -2.26 -5.79 -8.88
N ASP A 39 -1.36 -5.43 -7.98
CA ASP A 39 -1.64 -5.43 -6.55
C ASP A 39 -2.29 -4.11 -6.15
N LEU A 40 -3.63 -4.13 -6.01
CA LEU A 40 -4.35 -2.94 -5.57
C LEU A 40 -4.12 -2.63 -4.10
N ILE A 41 -3.80 -3.65 -3.30
CA ILE A 41 -3.59 -3.51 -1.87
C ILE A 41 -2.29 -2.79 -1.60
N LEU A 42 -1.25 -3.04 -2.37
CA LEU A 42 -0.03 -2.25 -2.30
C LEU A 42 -0.32 -0.75 -2.40
N ILE A 43 -1.15 -0.34 -3.37
CA ILE A 43 -1.54 1.06 -3.56
C ILE A 43 -2.23 1.60 -2.30
N VAL A 44 -3.09 0.80 -1.67
CA VAL A 44 -3.71 1.14 -0.38
C VAL A 44 -2.65 1.30 0.71
N ILE A 45 -1.71 0.37 0.83
CA ILE A 45 -0.65 0.45 1.85
C ILE A 45 0.19 1.72 1.68
N VAL A 46 0.55 2.07 0.45
CA VAL A 46 1.26 3.32 0.14
C VAL A 46 0.40 4.55 0.42
N TYR A 47 -0.91 4.50 0.15
CA TYR A 47 -1.82 5.57 0.57
C TYR A 47 -1.81 5.78 2.08
N LEU A 48 -1.88 4.69 2.86
CA LEU A 48 -1.87 4.73 4.32
C LEU A 48 -0.57 5.31 4.86
N SER A 49 0.57 5.00 4.25
CA SER A 49 1.88 5.54 4.67
C SER A 49 1.88 7.08 4.60
N PHE A 50 1.29 7.68 3.57
CA PHE A 50 1.20 9.13 3.47
C PHE A 50 0.10 9.76 4.34
N HIS A 51 -1.03 9.07 4.53
CA HIS A 51 -2.25 9.68 5.07
C HIS A 51 -2.64 9.24 6.49
N ARG A 52 -1.88 8.33 7.10
CA ARG A 52 -2.14 7.83 8.46
C ARG A 52 -0.96 8.02 9.38
N TYR A 53 -1.24 8.07 10.68
CA TYR A 53 -0.20 8.03 11.70
C TYR A 53 0.49 6.67 11.70
N LEU A 54 1.72 6.62 12.22
CA LEU A 54 2.57 5.43 12.17
C LEU A 54 1.88 4.19 12.75
N VAL A 55 1.39 4.28 13.98
CA VAL A 55 0.73 3.15 14.68
C VAL A 55 -0.54 2.73 13.96
N GLU A 56 -1.37 3.69 13.55
CA GLU A 56 -2.63 3.41 12.88
C GLU A 56 -2.42 2.72 11.52
N GLY A 57 -1.53 3.27 10.70
CA GLY A 57 -1.23 2.73 9.38
C GLY A 57 -0.52 1.37 9.44
N ALA A 58 0.37 1.16 10.44
CA ALA A 58 1.00 -0.13 10.66
C ALA A 58 -0.03 -1.20 11.04
N LEU A 59 -0.94 -0.90 11.97
CA LEU A 59 -2.02 -1.81 12.34
C LEU A 59 -2.95 -2.14 11.16
N LEU A 60 -3.34 -1.14 10.36
CA LEU A 60 -4.14 -1.38 9.15
C LEU A 60 -3.39 -2.26 8.16
N SER A 61 -2.10 -2.00 7.91
CA SER A 61 -1.29 -2.76 6.97
C SER A 61 -1.15 -4.23 7.39
N LEU A 62 -0.96 -4.47 8.69
CA LEU A 62 -0.93 -5.82 9.26
C LEU A 62 -2.26 -6.56 9.08
N ILE A 63 -3.38 -5.93 9.44
CA ILE A 63 -4.70 -6.56 9.34
C ILE A 63 -5.07 -6.83 7.89
N ILE A 64 -4.83 -5.86 7.00
CA ILE A 64 -5.08 -6.00 5.56
C ILE A 64 -4.21 -7.12 4.98
N GLY A 65 -2.92 -7.17 5.33
CA GLY A 65 -2.01 -8.22 4.89
C GLY A 65 -2.43 -9.61 5.37
N TRP A 66 -2.88 -9.73 6.61
CA TRP A 66 -3.44 -10.97 7.14
C TRP A 66 -4.66 -11.46 6.36
N PHE A 67 -5.56 -10.55 5.95
CA PHE A 67 -6.70 -10.90 5.08
C PHE A 67 -6.26 -11.34 3.68
N VAL A 68 -5.30 -10.64 3.06
CA VAL A 68 -4.77 -11.02 1.74
C VAL A 68 -4.15 -12.41 1.79
N GLU A 69 -3.37 -12.68 2.83
CA GLU A 69 -2.70 -13.96 3.01
C GLU A 69 -3.71 -15.10 3.21
N SER A 70 -4.69 -14.89 4.09
CA SER A 70 -5.75 -15.87 4.38
C SER A 70 -6.59 -16.21 3.15
N LEU A 71 -6.82 -15.25 2.25
CA LEU A 71 -7.61 -15.43 1.03
C LEU A 71 -6.79 -15.94 -0.16
N SER A 72 -5.48 -15.73 -0.17
CA SER A 72 -4.59 -16.18 -1.26
C SER A 72 -4.03 -17.58 -1.05
N GLY A 73 -4.10 -18.12 0.17
CA GLY A 73 -3.47 -19.39 0.53
C GLY A 73 -1.95 -19.31 0.62
N ALA A 74 -1.39 -18.10 0.69
CA ALA A 74 0.05 -17.89 0.87
C ALA A 74 0.52 -18.40 2.25
N PRO A 75 1.82 -18.76 2.39
CA PRO A 75 2.38 -19.16 3.68
C PRO A 75 2.16 -18.11 4.77
N HIS A 76 1.87 -18.57 5.98
CA HIS A 76 1.48 -17.68 7.06
C HIS A 76 2.60 -16.71 7.45
N GLY A 77 2.28 -15.43 7.60
CA GLY A 77 3.19 -14.34 7.95
C GLY A 77 3.98 -13.75 6.78
N MET A 78 3.94 -14.33 5.58
CA MET A 78 4.73 -13.84 4.43
C MET A 78 4.21 -12.48 3.92
N ILE A 79 2.96 -12.44 3.45
CA ILE A 79 2.40 -11.25 2.80
C ILE A 79 2.13 -10.15 3.83
N MET A 80 1.66 -10.55 5.01
CA MET A 80 1.48 -9.65 6.15
C MET A 80 2.76 -8.89 6.50
N THR A 81 3.89 -9.59 6.56
CA THR A 81 5.20 -8.98 6.89
C THR A 81 5.69 -8.10 5.75
N VAL A 82 5.55 -8.52 4.49
CA VAL A 82 5.94 -7.70 3.33
C VAL A 82 5.19 -6.37 3.33
N TYR A 83 3.86 -6.36 3.51
CA TYR A 83 3.11 -5.10 3.55
C TYR A 83 3.45 -4.20 4.72
N LEU A 84 3.78 -4.76 5.89
CA LEU A 84 4.29 -3.94 6.99
C LEU A 84 5.61 -3.26 6.60
N TRP A 85 6.55 -3.99 6.00
CA TRP A 85 7.82 -3.41 5.55
C TRP A 85 7.60 -2.34 4.48
N ILE A 86 6.73 -2.60 3.50
CA ILE A 86 6.38 -1.59 2.50
C ILE A 86 5.80 -0.35 3.16
N PHE A 87 4.87 -0.50 4.11
CA PHE A 87 4.29 0.62 4.83
C PHE A 87 5.39 1.46 5.53
N LEU A 88 6.27 0.82 6.29
CA LEU A 88 7.32 1.49 7.06
C LEU A 88 8.33 2.20 6.13
N ILE A 89 8.78 1.54 5.08
CA ILE A 89 9.73 2.10 4.12
C ILE A 89 9.07 3.26 3.36
N ALA A 90 7.86 3.08 2.85
CA ALA A 90 7.11 4.15 2.18
C ALA A 90 6.85 5.34 3.11
N LYS A 91 6.61 5.09 4.41
CA LYS A 91 6.45 6.14 5.42
C LYS A 91 7.72 6.98 5.57
N MET A 92 8.88 6.33 5.65
CA MET A 92 10.17 7.01 5.75
C MET A 92 10.51 7.78 4.47
N VAL A 93 10.33 7.15 3.31
CA VAL A 93 10.57 7.80 2.01
C VAL A 93 9.63 8.99 1.82
N GLY A 94 8.37 8.89 2.24
CA GLY A 94 7.41 9.99 2.17
C GLY A 94 7.72 11.18 3.06
N ILE A 95 8.49 10.98 4.13
CA ILE A 95 9.01 12.07 4.96
C ILE A 95 10.20 12.75 4.25
N ALA A 96 11.02 11.98 3.52
CA ALA A 96 12.19 12.48 2.82
C ALA A 96 11.88 13.15 1.47
N VAL A 97 10.88 12.65 0.74
CA VAL A 97 10.54 13.06 -0.63
C VAL A 97 9.44 14.13 -0.58
N PHE A 98 9.83 15.40 -0.45
CA PHE A 98 8.96 16.57 -0.65
C PHE A 98 8.70 16.87 -2.15
N LEU A 99 8.65 15.87 -3.02
CA LEU A 99 8.40 16.10 -4.45
C LEU A 99 6.90 16.25 -4.74
N THR A 100 6.62 17.10 -5.72
CA THR A 100 5.29 17.46 -6.27
C THR A 100 4.21 16.37 -6.12
N ARG A 101 3.02 16.82 -5.68
CA ARG A 101 1.93 16.02 -5.08
C ARG A 101 1.51 14.73 -5.80
N THR A 102 1.67 14.66 -7.12
CA THR A 102 1.24 13.51 -7.93
C THR A 102 2.42 12.66 -8.40
N VAL A 103 3.48 13.29 -8.89
CA VAL A 103 4.66 12.58 -9.44
C VAL A 103 5.40 11.85 -8.31
N GLY A 104 5.55 12.49 -7.15
CA GLY A 104 6.18 11.84 -5.99
C GLY A 104 5.44 10.59 -5.52
N THR A 105 4.11 10.64 -5.51
CA THR A 105 3.28 9.48 -5.15
C THR A 105 3.44 8.33 -6.14
N LEU A 106 3.38 8.62 -7.45
CA LEU A 106 3.56 7.59 -8.48
C LEU A 106 4.96 6.97 -8.40
N LEU A 107 6.00 7.78 -8.16
CA LEU A 107 7.36 7.27 -7.99
C LEU A 107 7.46 6.34 -6.76
N VAL A 108 6.85 6.71 -5.63
CA VAL A 108 6.86 5.85 -4.45
C VAL A 108 6.09 4.56 -4.70
N VAL A 109 4.93 4.59 -5.35
CA VAL A 109 4.22 3.36 -5.74
C VAL A 109 5.09 2.50 -6.64
N PHE A 110 5.73 3.07 -7.65
CA PHE A 110 6.65 2.36 -8.55
C PHE A 110 7.75 1.62 -7.78
N LEU A 111 8.48 2.35 -6.92
CA LEU A 111 9.58 1.78 -6.13
C LEU A 111 9.10 0.72 -5.14
N MET A 112 7.97 0.96 -4.46
CA MET A 112 7.42 -0.01 -3.51
C MET A 112 6.88 -1.26 -4.21
N SER A 113 6.37 -1.14 -5.44
CA SER A 113 5.91 -2.29 -6.23
C SER A 113 7.06 -3.19 -6.63
N LEU A 114 8.17 -2.61 -7.08
CA LEU A 114 9.39 -3.37 -7.38
C LEU A 114 9.97 -4.02 -6.12
N LEU A 115 10.00 -3.28 -5.01
CA LEU A 115 10.47 -3.80 -3.74
C LEU A 115 9.59 -4.96 -3.25
N GLN A 116 8.27 -4.85 -3.35
CA GLN A 116 7.35 -5.92 -2.99
C GLN A 116 7.63 -7.17 -3.82
N ASN A 117 7.69 -7.04 -5.15
CA ASN A 117 7.95 -8.16 -6.05
C ASN A 117 9.27 -8.85 -5.73
N LEU A 118 10.32 -8.07 -5.44
CA LEU A 118 11.63 -8.58 -5.03
C LEU A 118 11.58 -9.30 -3.68
N LEU A 119 10.89 -8.74 -2.68
CA LEU A 119 10.76 -9.35 -1.36
C LEU A 119 9.96 -10.66 -1.43
N VAL A 120 8.84 -10.66 -2.14
CA VAL A 120 8.01 -11.86 -2.34
C VAL A 120 8.82 -12.94 -3.04
N TRP A 121 9.46 -12.62 -4.17
CA TRP A 121 10.31 -13.57 -4.88
C TRP A 121 11.47 -14.09 -4.03
N GLY A 122 12.19 -13.19 -3.34
CA GLY A 122 13.34 -13.57 -2.52
C GLY A 122 12.96 -14.47 -1.35
N ILE A 123 11.84 -14.19 -0.69
CA ILE A 123 11.31 -15.05 0.37
C ILE A 123 10.90 -16.39 -0.23
N THR A 124 10.14 -16.43 -1.33
CA THR A 124 9.73 -17.71 -1.91
C THR A 124 10.90 -18.54 -2.42
N TYR A 125 11.93 -17.91 -3.00
CA TYR A 125 13.15 -18.58 -3.44
C TYR A 125 13.91 -19.20 -2.26
N LEU A 126 13.95 -18.53 -1.10
CA LEU A 126 14.63 -19.05 0.08
C LEU A 126 13.95 -20.29 0.67
N PHE A 127 12.62 -20.39 0.59
CA PHE A 127 11.86 -21.53 1.12
C PHE A 127 11.56 -22.62 0.07
N PHE A 128 11.49 -22.27 -1.21
CA PHE A 128 11.11 -23.17 -2.31
C PHE A 128 11.98 -22.96 -3.57
N PRO A 129 13.30 -23.16 -3.49
CA PRO A 129 14.25 -22.78 -4.55
C PRO A 129 14.05 -23.53 -5.88
N ALA A 130 13.50 -24.76 -5.85
CA ALA A 130 13.35 -25.59 -7.04
C ALA A 130 12.17 -25.17 -7.95
N ASN A 131 11.29 -24.29 -7.49
CA ASN A 131 10.00 -24.04 -8.15
C ASN A 131 9.91 -22.73 -8.92
N ILE A 132 10.92 -21.84 -8.85
CA ILE A 132 10.79 -20.47 -9.36
C ILE A 132 12.10 -19.96 -9.96
N SER A 133 12.14 -19.80 -11.28
CA SER A 133 13.22 -19.08 -11.97
C SER A 133 12.95 -17.58 -11.97
N PHE A 134 14.00 -16.77 -11.80
CA PHE A 134 13.87 -15.30 -11.81
C PHE A 134 13.32 -14.79 -13.15
N GLU A 135 13.80 -15.35 -14.27
CA GLU A 135 13.39 -14.97 -15.62
C GLU A 135 11.89 -15.14 -15.87
N ALA A 136 11.30 -16.22 -15.33
CA ALA A 136 9.87 -16.48 -15.48
C ALA A 136 9.00 -15.42 -14.79
N VAL A 137 9.43 -14.90 -13.65
CA VAL A 137 8.62 -13.95 -12.86
C VAL A 137 8.93 -12.50 -13.25
N ALA A 138 10.18 -12.18 -13.60
CA ALA A 138 10.60 -10.82 -13.92
C ALA A 138 9.88 -10.23 -15.14
N GLY A 139 9.52 -11.07 -16.12
CA GLY A 139 8.72 -10.66 -17.29
C GLY A 139 7.33 -10.10 -16.91
N GLU A 140 6.79 -10.49 -15.76
CA GLU A 140 5.48 -10.05 -15.28
C GLU A 140 5.53 -8.79 -14.40
N TRP A 141 6.71 -8.42 -13.89
CA TRP A 141 6.85 -7.30 -12.97
C TRP A 141 6.58 -5.95 -13.64
N ILE A 142 7.13 -5.72 -14.84
CA ILE A 142 6.95 -4.42 -15.50
C ILE A 142 5.48 -4.14 -15.84
N PRO A 143 4.74 -5.07 -16.49
CA PRO A 143 3.33 -4.83 -16.79
C PRO A 143 2.47 -4.65 -15.54
N THR A 144 2.72 -5.43 -14.49
CA THR A 144 1.97 -5.31 -13.22
C THR A 144 2.19 -3.96 -12.55
N VAL A 145 3.43 -3.47 -12.51
CA VAL A 145 3.78 -2.17 -11.95
C VAL A 145 3.15 -1.04 -12.77
N VAL A 146 3.22 -1.11 -14.11
CA VAL A 146 2.61 -0.11 -14.99
C VAL A 146 1.09 -0.03 -14.76
N LEU A 147 0.41 -1.17 -14.66
CA LEU A 147 -1.02 -1.21 -14.35
C LEU A 147 -1.32 -0.60 -12.98
N GLN A 148 -0.53 -0.88 -11.96
CA GLN A 148 -0.69 -0.28 -10.63
C GLN A 148 -0.53 1.24 -10.68
N LEU A 149 0.43 1.76 -11.44
CA LEU A 149 0.61 3.21 -11.61
C LEU A 149 -0.59 3.87 -12.27
N ILE A 150 -1.16 3.24 -13.31
CA ILE A 150 -2.37 3.74 -13.99
C ILE A 150 -3.57 3.77 -13.03
N ILE A 151 -3.70 2.75 -12.18
CA ILE A 151 -4.81 2.61 -11.23
C ILE A 151 -4.63 3.49 -9.97
N THR A 152 -3.39 3.88 -9.66
CA THR A 152 -3.05 4.63 -8.43
C THR A 152 -3.90 5.89 -8.21
N PRO A 153 -4.08 6.79 -9.20
CA PRO A 153 -4.90 7.99 -9.01
C PRO A 153 -6.35 7.68 -8.64
N LEU A 154 -6.91 6.59 -9.18
CA LEU A 154 -8.28 6.16 -8.88
C LEU A 154 -8.41 5.71 -7.42
N VAL A 155 -7.52 4.83 -6.97
CA VAL A 155 -7.52 4.30 -5.60
C VAL A 155 -7.24 5.43 -4.60
N PHE A 156 -6.25 6.28 -4.87
CA PHE A 156 -5.97 7.45 -4.03
C PHE A 156 -7.16 8.41 -3.99
N GLY A 157 -7.82 8.63 -5.13
CA GLY A 157 -9.05 9.42 -5.24
C GLY A 157 -10.16 8.88 -4.33
N LEU A 158 -10.41 7.57 -4.39
CA LEU A 158 -11.39 6.88 -3.55
C LEU A 158 -11.12 7.09 -2.05
N PHE A 159 -9.91 6.75 -1.58
CA PHE A 159 -9.59 6.88 -0.16
C PHE A 159 -9.51 8.33 0.32
N SER A 160 -9.02 9.24 -0.53
CA SER A 160 -9.02 10.67 -0.18
C SER A 160 -10.44 11.24 -0.08
N SER A 161 -11.40 10.70 -0.83
CA SER A 161 -12.80 11.11 -0.76
C SER A 161 -13.47 10.60 0.50
N LEU A 162 -13.16 9.36 0.91
CA LEU A 162 -13.58 8.81 2.20
C LEU A 162 -13.02 9.66 3.36
N ASP A 163 -11.76 10.05 3.29
CA ASP A 163 -11.13 10.87 4.34
C ASP A 163 -11.76 12.24 4.49
N LYS A 164 -12.09 12.88 3.36
CA LYS A 164 -12.83 14.15 3.36
C LYS A 164 -14.23 14.00 3.93
N LEU A 165 -14.95 12.92 3.57
CA LEU A 165 -16.31 12.66 4.04
C LEU A 165 -16.36 12.49 5.56
N PHE A 166 -15.35 11.85 6.15
CA PHE A 166 -15.24 11.66 7.60
C PHE A 166 -14.45 12.77 8.31
N GLY A 167 -14.07 13.85 7.61
CA GLY A 167 -13.41 15.03 8.20
C GLY A 167 -12.01 14.76 8.76
N LYS A 168 -11.28 13.78 8.22
CA LYS A 168 -9.96 13.39 8.74
C LYS A 168 -8.84 14.29 8.21
N GLU A 169 -8.07 14.88 9.12
CA GLU A 169 -6.86 15.62 8.79
C GLU A 169 -5.69 14.66 8.54
N SER A 170 -5.02 14.81 7.39
CA SER A 170 -3.87 13.98 7.02
C SER A 170 -2.60 14.49 7.70
N PRO A 171 -1.77 13.61 8.31
CA PRO A 171 -0.50 14.00 8.91
C PRO A 171 0.45 14.72 7.94
N SER A 172 0.40 14.38 6.65
CA SER A 172 1.20 15.05 5.59
C SER A 172 0.89 16.54 5.45
N LYS A 173 -0.35 16.97 5.76
CA LYS A 173 -0.72 18.40 5.77
C LYS A 173 -0.14 19.11 6.98
N ILE A 174 0.01 18.42 8.12
CA ILE A 174 0.53 18.98 9.36
C ILE A 174 2.04 19.24 9.23
N THR A 175 2.79 18.31 8.64
CA THR A 175 4.24 18.49 8.39
C THR A 175 4.54 19.51 7.30
N GLY A 176 3.67 19.65 6.29
CA GLY A 176 3.78 20.72 5.29
C GLY A 176 3.58 22.13 5.86
N VAL A 177 2.79 22.27 6.93
CA VAL A 177 2.63 23.55 7.65
C VAL A 177 3.81 23.83 8.58
N LEU A 178 4.41 22.79 9.19
CA LEU A 178 5.64 22.90 9.98
C LEU A 178 6.91 23.17 9.15
N GLY A 179 6.84 23.00 7.83
CA GLY A 179 7.93 23.32 6.88
C GLY A 179 8.04 24.79 6.48
N ALA A 180 7.19 25.68 7.00
CA ALA A 180 7.26 27.13 6.78
C ALA A 180 7.65 27.86 8.08
N PRO A 181 8.53 28.86 7.98
CA PRO A 181 9.96 28.79 8.27
C PRO A 181 10.28 28.78 9.77
N ILE A 182 10.98 27.74 10.26
CA ILE A 182 11.75 27.80 11.52
C ILE A 182 13.21 28.24 11.26
N LEU A 183 13.58 28.49 10.00
CA LEU A 183 14.91 28.99 9.59
C LEU A 183 14.99 30.53 9.46
N ALA A 184 14.13 31.26 10.18
CA ALA A 184 14.28 32.71 10.37
C ALA A 184 14.58 33.00 11.85
N ARG A 185 15.78 32.62 12.29
CA ARG A 185 16.43 33.18 13.46
C ARG A 185 17.87 33.52 13.10
#